data_AF-A0ABD4DXN7-F1
#
_entry.id   AF-A0ABD4DXN7-F1
#
_cell.length_a   1.000
_cell.length_b   1.000
_cell.length_c   1.000
_cell.angle_alpha   90.00
_cell.angle_beta   90.00
_cell.angle_gamma   90.00
#
_symmetry.space_group_name_H-M   'P 1'
#
loop_
_entity.id
_entity.type
_entity.pdbx_description
1 polymer ?
#
loop_
_entity_poly.entity_id
_entity_poly.type
_entity_poly.pdbx_seq_one_letter_code
_entity_poly.pdbx_strand_id
1 'polypeptide(L)'
;MATNERIIQPTIAEDGSVHYPSVTSAPDDSVAVCYMHPDRIIPVIVVPGVMGTNLSNRDNKSVWLVDSSASLLAWAVKGPTDRKKLLDPKQTIVSDQGGDSDRDGAIRN
;
A
#
# COMPACT_ATOMS: atom_id res chain seq x y z
N MET A 1 31.05 0.88 36.72
CA MET A 1 29.73 0.28 36.94
C MET A 1 29.01 0.30 35.61
N ALA A 2 28.78 -0.85 34.99
CA ALA A 2 28.06 -0.93 33.71
C ALA A 2 26.56 -0.98 34.02
N THR A 3 25.83 0.08 33.74
CA THR A 3 24.37 0.13 33.87
C THR A 3 23.77 -0.88 32.89
N ASN A 4 22.98 -1.84 33.38
CA ASN A 4 22.39 -2.87 32.53
C ASN A 4 21.14 -2.29 31.85
N GLU A 5 21.21 -2.05 30.55
CA GLU A 5 20.09 -1.47 29.80
C GLU A 5 19.13 -2.56 29.32
N ARG A 6 17.85 -2.41 29.66
CA ARG A 6 16.78 -3.28 29.20
C ARG A 6 15.85 -2.50 28.27
N ILE A 7 15.83 -2.87 27.00
CA ILE A 7 14.95 -2.27 26.00
C ILE A 7 13.53 -2.84 26.15
N ILE A 8 12.53 -1.98 26.31
CA ILE A 8 11.12 -2.38 26.32
C ILE A 8 10.56 -2.24 24.91
N GLN A 9 10.04 -3.34 24.38
CA GLN A 9 9.39 -3.36 23.07
C GLN A 9 8.02 -2.66 23.16
N PRO A 10 7.71 -1.72 22.25
CA PRO A 10 6.40 -1.09 22.19
C PRO A 10 5.32 -2.08 21.72
N THR A 11 4.09 -1.86 22.16
CA THR A 11 2.86 -2.50 21.65
C THR A 11 1.92 -1.40 21.18
N ILE A 12 1.44 -1.49 19.94
CA ILE A 12 0.48 -0.53 19.38
C ILE A 12 -0.92 -0.97 19.83
N ALA A 13 -1.64 -0.10 20.53
CA ALA A 13 -3.02 -0.33 20.93
C ALA A 13 -3.98 -0.11 19.75
N GLU A 14 -5.22 -0.57 19.89
CA GLU A 14 -6.25 -0.44 18.84
C GLU A 14 -6.57 1.01 18.46
N ASP A 15 -6.29 1.96 19.35
CA ASP A 15 -6.44 3.40 19.13
C ASP A 15 -5.23 4.05 18.44
N GLY A 16 -4.20 3.25 18.12
CA GLY A 16 -2.95 3.71 17.49
C GLY A 16 -1.92 4.28 18.47
N SER A 17 -2.20 4.28 19.77
CA SER A 17 -1.25 4.74 20.79
C SER A 17 -0.19 3.67 21.11
N VAL A 18 1.00 4.11 21.55
CA VAL A 18 2.14 3.24 21.82
C VAL A 18 2.26 2.97 23.33
N HIS A 19 2.10 1.71 23.72
CA HIS A 19 2.25 1.23 25.09
C HIS A 19 3.57 0.49 25.31
N TYR A 20 4.22 0.72 26.45
CA TYR A 20 5.44 0.02 26.84
C TYR A 20 5.17 -0.83 28.08
N PRO A 21 4.84 -2.12 27.94
CA PRO A 21 4.57 -2.98 29.08
C PRO A 21 5.87 -3.23 29.86
N SER A 22 5.92 -2.76 31.11
CA SER A 22 7.04 -2.98 32.02
C SER A 22 6.61 -3.81 33.23
N VAL A 23 7.43 -4.78 33.61
CA VAL A 23 7.28 -5.55 34.86
C VAL A 23 8.46 -5.21 35.76
N THR A 24 8.17 -4.70 36.95
CA THR A 24 9.19 -4.33 37.94
C THR A 24 9.76 -5.56 38.63
N SER A 25 11.09 -5.68 38.67
CA SER A 25 11.83 -6.69 39.45
C SER A 25 12.53 -6.04 40.65
N ALA A 26 13.12 -6.87 41.51
CA ALA A 26 13.98 -6.37 42.60
C ALA A 26 15.11 -5.49 42.02
N PRO A 27 15.54 -4.41 42.71
CA PRO A 27 16.54 -3.49 42.19
C PRO A 27 17.89 -4.18 41.90
N ASP A 28 18.38 -4.05 40.67
CA ASP A 28 19.59 -4.71 40.18
C ASP A 28 20.49 -3.76 39.36
N ASP A 29 20.41 -2.45 39.60
CA ASP A 29 21.09 -1.38 38.83
C ASP A 29 20.78 -1.39 37.32
N SER A 30 19.66 -2.02 36.91
CA SER A 30 19.17 -1.95 35.53
C SER A 30 18.31 -0.71 35.27
N VAL A 31 18.34 -0.25 34.01
CA VAL A 31 17.51 0.86 33.52
C VAL A 31 16.66 0.38 32.37
N ALA A 32 15.36 0.66 32.44
CA ALA A 32 14.44 0.42 31.34
C ALA A 32 14.51 1.56 30.31
N VAL A 33 14.70 1.21 29.05
CA VAL A 33 14.78 2.16 27.93
C VAL A 33 13.57 1.98 27.01
N CYS A 34 12.79 3.05 26.83
CA CYS A 34 11.66 3.12 25.91
C CYS A 34 12.01 4.06 24.76
N TYR A 35 12.19 3.51 23.55
CA TYR A 35 12.43 4.33 22.36
C TYR A 35 11.14 4.92 21.84
N MET A 36 11.10 6.24 21.69
CA MET A 36 9.95 6.95 21.11
C MET A 36 9.67 6.45 19.69
N HIS A 37 8.44 6.00 19.44
CA HIS A 37 8.01 5.61 18.11
C HIS A 37 7.80 6.88 17.25
N PRO A 38 8.25 6.91 15.99
CA PRO A 38 8.02 8.07 15.14
C PRO A 38 6.56 8.15 14.68
N ASP A 39 5.82 9.15 15.12
CA ASP A 39 4.43 9.42 14.68
C ASP A 39 4.34 10.03 13.26
N ARG A 40 5.46 10.12 12.56
CA ARG A 40 5.51 10.78 11.24
C ARG A 40 5.11 9.81 10.15
N ILE A 41 3.89 9.99 9.64
CA ILE A 41 3.44 9.34 8.40
C ILE A 41 4.14 10.02 7.22
N ILE A 42 4.87 9.24 6.41
CA ILE A 42 5.45 9.69 5.14
C ILE A 42 4.67 8.99 4.02
N PRO A 43 3.75 9.68 3.32
CA PRO A 43 3.03 9.08 2.21
C PRO A 43 3.99 8.87 1.03
N VAL A 44 4.12 7.62 0.58
CA VAL A 44 4.85 7.27 -0.64
C VAL A 44 3.85 7.19 -1.78
N ILE A 45 3.92 8.13 -2.73
CA ILE A 45 3.03 8.17 -3.90
C ILE A 45 3.75 7.56 -5.09
N VAL A 46 3.26 6.43 -5.59
CA VAL A 46 3.74 5.81 -6.82
C VAL A 46 2.91 6.35 -7.99
N VAL A 47 3.55 7.09 -8.90
CA VAL A 47 2.91 7.58 -10.13
C VAL A 47 3.23 6.61 -11.27
N PRO A 48 2.22 5.93 -11.84
CA PRO A 48 2.44 5.00 -12.95
C PRO A 48 2.81 5.74 -14.24
N GLY A 49 3.52 5.03 -15.12
CA GLY A 49 3.97 5.55 -16.41
C GLY A 49 2.91 5.50 -17.51
N VAL A 50 3.38 5.63 -18.76
CA VAL A 50 2.54 5.57 -19.96
C VAL A 50 1.77 4.25 -20.01
N MET A 51 0.43 4.33 -20.11
CA MET A 51 -0.48 3.18 -20.11
C MET A 51 -0.38 2.28 -18.86
N GLY A 52 0.16 2.80 -17.75
CA GLY A 52 0.39 2.05 -16.52
C GLY A 52 -0.81 2.01 -15.56
N THR A 53 -1.96 2.53 -15.95
CA THR A 53 -3.19 2.51 -15.14
C THR A 53 -4.34 1.96 -15.96
N ASN A 54 -5.18 1.14 -15.33
CA ASN A 54 -6.41 0.67 -15.95
C ASN A 54 -7.39 1.83 -16.15
N LEU A 55 -8.10 1.84 -17.29
CA LEU A 55 -9.07 2.87 -17.65
C LEU A 55 -10.44 2.26 -17.89
N SER A 56 -11.47 2.94 -17.43
CA SER A 56 -12.87 2.64 -17.71
C SER A 56 -13.54 3.84 -18.40
N ASN A 57 -14.69 3.63 -19.01
CA ASN A 57 -15.53 4.73 -19.44
C ASN A 57 -16.32 5.29 -18.24
N ARG A 58 -17.04 6.39 -18.45
CA ARG A 58 -17.88 7.01 -17.41
C ARG A 58 -19.03 6.13 -16.89
N ASP A 59 -19.35 5.03 -17.57
CA ASP A 59 -20.33 4.04 -17.14
C ASP A 59 -19.67 2.84 -16.44
N ASN A 60 -18.41 2.98 -16.00
CA ASN A 60 -17.59 1.92 -15.38
C ASN A 60 -17.38 0.67 -16.24
N LYS A 61 -17.49 0.79 -17.57
CA LYS A 61 -17.12 -0.27 -18.50
C LYS A 61 -15.63 -0.22 -18.77
N SER A 62 -14.98 -1.37 -18.62
CA SER A 62 -13.56 -1.53 -18.92
C SER A 62 -13.25 -1.07 -20.35
N VAL A 63 -12.33 -0.11 -20.43
CA VAL A 63 -11.74 0.36 -21.66
C VAL A 63 -10.37 -0.32 -21.75
N TRP A 64 -9.40 0.15 -20.97
CA TRP A 64 -8.04 -0.38 -20.91
C TRP A 64 -7.88 -1.16 -19.61
N LEU A 65 -7.96 -2.48 -19.67
CA LEU A 65 -7.74 -3.35 -18.53
C LEU A 65 -6.72 -4.41 -18.95
N VAL A 66 -5.54 -4.34 -18.37
CA VAL A 66 -4.43 -5.23 -18.70
C VAL A 66 -4.03 -6.00 -17.45
N ASP A 67 -4.70 -7.14 -17.25
CA ASP A 67 -4.44 -8.04 -16.12
C ASP A 67 -3.64 -9.29 -16.55
N SER A 68 -3.47 -9.49 -17.87
CA SER A 68 -2.77 -10.66 -18.43
C SER A 68 -2.32 -10.46 -19.88
N SER A 69 -1.47 -11.35 -20.38
CA SER A 69 -1.09 -11.42 -21.80
C SER A 69 -2.30 -11.59 -22.73
N ALA A 70 -3.34 -12.32 -22.29
CA ALA A 70 -4.57 -12.48 -23.06
C ALA A 70 -5.36 -11.16 -23.20
N SER A 71 -5.43 -10.36 -22.13
CA SER A 71 -6.08 -9.03 -22.18
C SER A 71 -5.34 -8.03 -23.08
N LEU A 72 -4.01 -8.13 -23.15
CA LEU A 72 -3.20 -7.39 -24.13
C LEU A 72 -3.50 -7.80 -25.57
N LEU A 73 -3.63 -9.11 -25.82
CA LEU A 73 -3.99 -9.65 -27.14
C LEU A 73 -5.35 -9.12 -27.60
N ALA A 74 -6.35 -9.03 -26.73
CA ALA A 74 -7.65 -8.45 -27.08
C ALA A 74 -7.52 -6.99 -27.58
N TRP A 75 -6.55 -6.24 -27.04
CA TRP A 75 -6.22 -4.89 -27.51
C TRP A 75 -5.42 -4.88 -28.81
N ALA A 76 -4.56 -5.89 -29.04
CA ALA A 76 -3.80 -6.03 -30.28
C ALA A 76 -4.72 -6.17 -31.51
N VAL A 77 -5.87 -6.85 -31.36
CA VAL A 77 -6.85 -7.06 -32.45
C VAL A 77 -7.75 -5.82 -32.69
N LYS A 78 -7.86 -4.88 -31.74
CA LYS A 78 -8.67 -3.65 -31.93
C LYS A 78 -8.09 -2.76 -33.02
N GLY A 79 -8.92 -2.35 -33.97
CA GLY A 79 -8.53 -1.48 -35.09
C GLY A 79 -8.26 -0.03 -34.67
N PRO A 80 -7.63 0.78 -35.54
CA PRO A 80 -7.29 2.18 -35.25
C PRO A 80 -8.50 3.05 -34.84
N THR A 81 -9.64 2.88 -35.51
CA THR A 81 -10.87 3.63 -35.23
C THR A 81 -11.43 3.32 -33.84
N ASP A 82 -11.44 2.04 -33.46
CA ASP A 82 -11.92 1.61 -32.14
C ASP A 82 -11.02 2.13 -31.03
N ARG A 83 -9.69 2.04 -31.21
CA ARG A 83 -8.72 2.55 -30.24
C ARG A 83 -8.89 4.05 -30.03
N LYS A 84 -9.08 4.82 -31.10
CA LYS A 84 -9.28 6.28 -31.03
C LYS A 84 -10.57 6.65 -30.30
N LYS A 85 -11.65 5.89 -30.49
CA LYS A 85 -12.93 6.13 -29.82
C LYS A 85 -12.90 5.72 -28.35
N LEU A 86 -12.25 4.59 -28.05
CA LEU A 86 -12.21 4.02 -26.70
C LEU A 86 -11.21 4.74 -25.79
N LEU A 87 -10.05 5.15 -26.30
CA LEU A 87 -9.00 5.85 -25.54
C LEU A 87 -9.12 7.38 -25.63
N ASP A 88 -10.34 7.92 -25.75
CA ASP A 88 -10.55 9.37 -25.69
C ASP A 88 -10.37 9.85 -24.23
N PRO A 89 -9.37 10.70 -23.94
CA PRO A 89 -9.11 11.18 -22.58
C PRO A 89 -10.29 11.90 -21.93
N LYS A 90 -11.23 12.43 -22.73
CA LYS A 90 -12.43 13.11 -22.22
C LYS A 90 -13.52 12.13 -21.76
N GLN A 91 -13.45 10.89 -22.25
CA GLN A 91 -14.45 9.85 -22.02
C GLN A 91 -13.96 8.72 -21.10
N THR A 92 -12.66 8.67 -20.82
CA THR A 92 -12.04 7.67 -19.94
C THR A 92 -11.73 8.25 -18.56
N ILE A 93 -11.83 7.40 -17.55
CA ILE A 93 -11.43 7.65 -16.16
C ILE A 93 -10.51 6.54 -15.68
N VAL A 94 -9.79 6.77 -14.59
CA VAL A 94 -9.04 5.71 -13.89
C VAL A 94 -10.02 4.67 -13.38
N SER A 95 -9.77 3.40 -13.70
CA SER A 95 -10.56 2.26 -13.27
C SER A 95 -10.06 1.76 -11.91
N ASP A 96 -10.99 1.45 -11.01
CA ASP A 96 -10.76 0.70 -9.77
C ASP A 96 -10.73 -0.83 -9.98
N GLN A 97 -11.12 -1.28 -11.18
CA GLN A 97 -11.08 -2.67 -11.59
C GLN A 97 -9.64 -3.10 -11.94
N GLY A 98 -9.25 -4.28 -11.46
CA GLY A 98 -7.95 -4.89 -11.72
C GLY A 98 -7.67 -6.02 -10.73
N GLY A 99 -6.70 -6.86 -11.07
CA GLY A 99 -6.19 -7.85 -10.12
C GLY A 99 -5.15 -7.23 -9.21
N ASP A 100 -5.47 -7.07 -7.92
CA ASP A 100 -4.47 -6.76 -6.91
C ASP A 100 -3.62 -8.02 -6.70
N SER A 101 -2.38 -8.04 -7.19
CA SER A 101 -1.44 -9.12 -6.90
C SER A 101 -0.95 -9.10 -5.45
N ASP A 102 -1.40 -8.13 -4.65
CA ASP A 102 -1.03 -7.95 -3.26
C ASP A 102 -1.78 -8.94 -2.36
N ARG A 103 -1.46 -10.22 -2.55
CA ARG A 103 -1.60 -11.22 -1.50
C ARG A 103 -0.34 -11.16 -0.64
N ASP A 104 -0.14 -10.07 0.07
CA ASP A 104 0.63 -10.12 1.31
C ASP A 104 0.04 -9.14 2.33
N GLY A 105 -1.03 -9.59 2.98
CA GLY A 105 -1.53 -9.04 4.23
C GLY A 105 -0.55 -9.28 5.39
N ALA A 106 0.69 -8.84 5.21
CA ALA A 106 1.76 -8.87 6.20
C ALA A 106 1.95 -7.50 6.85
N ILE A 107 0.85 -6.88 7.27
CA ILE A 107 0.83 -6.08 8.50
C ILE A 107 0.02 -6.90 9.50
N ARG A 108 0.68 -7.95 10.00
CA ARG A 108 0.21 -8.72 11.15
C ARG A 108 0.25 -7.82 12.37
N ASN A 109 -0.91 -7.60 12.98
CA ASN A 109 -1.03 -7.14 14.36
C ASN A 109 -0.44 -8.19 15.31
#